data_AF-X1PC16-F1
#
_entry.id   AF-X1PC16-F1
#
_cell.length_a   1.000
_cell.length_b   1.000
_cell.length_c   1.000
_cell.angle_alpha   90.00
_cell.angle_beta   90.00
_cell.angle_gamma   90.00
#
_symmetry.space_group_name_H-M   'P 1'
#
loop_
_entity.id
_entity.type
_entity.pdbx_description
1 polymer ?
#
loop_
_entity_poly.entity_id
_entity_poly.type
_entity_poly.pdbx_seq_one_letter_code
_entity_poly.pdbx_strand_id
1 'polypeptide(L)'
;VPKHYELVTGIMESEGLLDKNEVGFNTEEGIVGEQFTALVEPNEGTFSETALKVMQFVIDTFRTYTATRVMNQSHQETAYRKSGDRDVISYEHAKELSLSLPK
;
A
#
# COMPACT_ATOMS: atom_id res chain seq x y z
N VAL A 1 -9.47 -4.51 -3.56
CA VAL A 1 -9.72 -4.05 -2.17
C VAL A 1 -10.84 -4.89 -1.58
N PRO A 2 -10.73 -5.38 -0.34
CA PRO A 2 -11.81 -6.11 0.33
C PRO A 2 -13.10 -5.30 0.32
N LYS A 3 -14.24 -5.98 0.16
CA LYS A 3 -15.55 -5.35 -0.12
C LYS A 3 -16.09 -4.46 1.01
N HIS A 4 -15.54 -4.58 2.21
CA HIS A 4 -16.01 -3.93 3.45
C HIS A 4 -14.85 -3.44 4.31
N TYR A 5 -13.79 -2.94 3.67
CA TYR A 5 -12.63 -2.44 4.42
C TYR A 5 -12.99 -1.24 5.31
N GLU A 6 -14.03 -0.47 4.94
CA GLU A 6 -14.53 0.63 5.77
C GLU A 6 -15.05 0.20 7.14
N LEU A 7 -15.55 -1.04 7.27
CA LEU A 7 -15.98 -1.57 8.56
C LEU A 7 -14.79 -1.82 9.47
N VAL A 8 -13.70 -2.35 8.91
CA VAL A 8 -12.48 -2.62 9.67
C VAL A 8 -11.88 -1.31 10.17
N THR A 9 -11.75 -0.30 9.29
CA THR A 9 -11.19 1.00 9.70
C THR A 9 -12.09 1.74 10.70
N GLY A 10 -13.42 1.65 10.56
CA GLY A 10 -14.36 2.22 11.52
C GLY A 10 -14.29 1.57 12.91
N ILE A 11 -14.11 0.25 12.97
CA ILE A 11 -13.88 -0.45 14.26
C ILE A 11 -12.57 0.04 14.88
N MET A 12 -11.50 0.07 14.11
CA MET A 12 -10.19 0.52 14.59
C MET A 12 -10.22 1.96 15.11
N GLU A 13 -10.96 2.86 14.46
CA GLU A 13 -11.19 4.22 14.93
C GLU A 13 -11.96 4.23 16.26
N SER A 14 -13.06 3.46 16.35
CA SER A 14 -13.88 3.38 17.56
C SER A 14 -13.14 2.79 18.77
N GLU A 15 -12.17 1.90 18.53
CA GLU A 15 -11.31 1.30 19.54
C GLU A 15 -10.08 2.15 19.87
N GLY A 16 -9.90 3.31 19.21
CA GLY A 16 -8.77 4.20 19.45
C GLY A 16 -7.43 3.66 18.93
N LEU A 17 -7.46 2.76 17.93
CA LEU A 17 -6.26 2.19 17.31
C LEU A 17 -5.71 3.10 16.18
N LEU A 18 -6.59 3.86 15.54
CA LEU A 18 -6.22 4.84 14.52
C LEU A 18 -7.08 6.10 14.66
N ASP A 19 -6.55 7.20 14.15
CA ASP A 19 -7.29 8.43 13.88
C ASP A 19 -7.49 8.59 12.36
N LYS A 20 -8.63 9.15 11.97
CA LYS A 20 -9.01 9.32 10.57
C LYS A 20 -9.45 10.76 10.32
N ASN A 21 -8.69 11.47 9.48
CA ASN A 21 -8.96 12.86 9.15
C ASN A 21 -9.13 13.03 7.64
N GLU A 22 -10.08 13.87 7.23
CA GLU A 22 -10.13 14.35 5.85
C GLU A 22 -9.09 15.46 5.66
N VAL A 23 -8.25 15.32 4.63
CA VAL A 23 -7.19 16.27 4.31
C VAL A 23 -7.30 16.71 2.85
N GLY A 24 -7.02 18.00 2.61
CA GLY A 24 -6.94 18.56 1.26
C GLY A 24 -5.60 18.24 0.61
N PHE A 25 -5.62 17.67 -0.60
CA PHE A 25 -4.42 17.42 -1.41
C PHE A 25 -4.23 18.48 -2.49
N ASN A 26 -5.32 18.84 -3.19
CA ASN A 26 -5.38 19.98 -4.11
C ASN A 26 -6.68 20.73 -3.83
N THR A 27 -6.62 21.68 -2.89
CA THR A 27 -7.81 22.42 -2.43
C THR A 27 -8.38 23.36 -3.49
N GLU A 28 -7.58 23.79 -4.47
CA GLU A 28 -8.04 24.61 -5.60
C GLU A 28 -8.94 23.81 -6.55
N GLU A 29 -8.62 22.53 -6.76
CA GLU A 29 -9.44 21.59 -7.55
C GLU A 29 -10.46 20.81 -6.70
N GLY A 30 -10.53 21.09 -5.39
CA GLY A 30 -11.43 20.41 -4.46
C GLY A 30 -11.07 18.96 -4.17
N ILE A 31 -9.82 18.55 -4.42
CA ILE A 31 -9.34 17.18 -4.17
C ILE A 31 -9.03 17.01 -2.68
N VAL A 32 -9.85 16.20 -2.03
CA VAL A 32 -9.71 15.76 -0.64
C VAL A 32 -9.51 14.25 -0.57
N GLY A 33 -8.99 13.77 0.55
CA GLY A 33 -8.91 12.34 0.84
C GLY A 33 -8.67 12.06 2.31
N GLU A 34 -8.60 10.78 2.68
CA GLU A 34 -8.47 10.36 4.07
C GLU A 34 -6.99 10.18 4.44
N GLN A 35 -6.58 10.78 5.56
CA GLN A 35 -5.34 10.50 6.26
C GLN A 35 -5.63 9.62 7.48
N PHE A 36 -4.94 8.50 7.58
CA PHE A 36 -4.98 7.60 8.72
C PHE A 36 -3.70 7.74 9.53
N THR A 37 -3.83 7.92 10.84
CA THR A 37 -2.70 8.00 11.76
C THR A 37 -2.83 6.90 12.81
N ALA A 38 -1.85 6.00 12.91
CA ALA A 38 -1.86 4.99 13.95
C ALA A 38 -1.68 5.65 15.33
N LEU A 39 -2.52 5.27 16.29
CA LEU A 39 -2.48 5.77 17.67
C LEU A 39 -1.79 4.80 18.64
N VAL A 40 -1.51 3.59 18.17
CA VAL A 40 -0.87 2.51 18.92
C VAL A 40 0.30 1.95 18.14
N GLU A 41 1.34 1.53 18.86
CA GLU A 41 2.47 0.82 18.27
C GLU A 41 2.04 -0.58 17.79
N PRO A 42 2.55 -1.04 16.63
CA PRO A 42 2.25 -2.38 16.15
C PRO A 42 2.88 -3.43 17.08
N ASN A 43 2.16 -4.53 17.31
CA ASN A 43 2.74 -5.68 17.98
C ASN A 43 3.67 -6.44 17.02
N GLU A 44 4.97 -6.14 17.06
CA GLU A 44 5.96 -6.79 16.21
C GLU A 44 6.15 -8.28 16.53
N GLY A 45 5.79 -8.73 17.74
CA GLY A 45 5.98 -10.11 18.19
C GLY A 45 5.15 -11.15 17.42
N THR A 46 4.16 -10.73 16.64
CA THR A 46 3.38 -11.62 15.75
C THR A 46 4.09 -11.92 14.43
N PHE A 47 5.18 -11.20 14.11
CA PHE A 47 5.90 -11.31 12.84
C PHE A 47 7.26 -11.98 13.02
N SER A 48 7.71 -12.69 12.00
CA SER A 48 9.11 -13.16 11.95
C SER A 48 10.06 -11.99 11.64
N GLU A 49 11.33 -12.13 11.99
CA GLU A 49 12.36 -11.13 11.63
C GLU A 49 12.41 -10.86 10.12
N THR A 50 12.22 -11.89 9.30
CA THR A 50 12.14 -11.73 7.84
C THR A 50 10.93 -10.90 7.43
N ALA A 51 9.77 -11.12 8.06
CA ALA A 51 8.58 -10.33 7.77
C ALA A 51 8.78 -8.85 8.15
N LEU A 52 9.38 -8.58 9.31
CA LEU A 52 9.73 -7.21 9.72
C LEU A 52 10.67 -6.54 8.71
N LYS A 53 11.71 -7.25 8.24
CA LYS A 53 12.63 -6.76 7.21
C LYS A 53 11.93 -6.44 5.89
N VAL A 54 11.01 -7.31 5.45
CA VAL A 54 10.22 -7.08 4.23
C VAL A 54 9.33 -5.85 4.39
N MET A 55 8.64 -5.70 5.52
CA MET A 55 7.79 -4.53 5.78
C MET A 55 8.61 -3.23 5.78
N GLN A 56 9.76 -3.22 6.45
CA GLN A 56 10.66 -2.06 6.47
C GLN A 56 11.14 -1.70 5.05
N PHE A 57 11.54 -2.71 4.25
CA PHE A 57 11.93 -2.50 2.86
C PHE A 57 10.81 -1.88 2.02
N VAL A 58 9.58 -2.36 2.15
CA VAL A 58 8.41 -1.81 1.44
C VAL A 58 8.16 -0.36 1.87
N ILE A 59 8.17 -0.08 3.18
CA ILE A 59 8.00 1.28 3.72
C ILE A 59 9.05 2.22 3.14
N ASP A 60 10.33 1.87 3.23
CA ASP A 60 11.42 2.73 2.76
C ASP A 60 11.38 2.95 1.25
N THR A 61 10.98 1.93 0.49
CA THR A 61 10.84 2.01 -0.97
C THR A 61 9.75 3.00 -1.37
N PHE A 62 8.59 2.95 -0.70
CA PHE A 62 7.40 3.70 -1.13
C PHE A 62 7.09 4.96 -0.31
N ARG A 63 7.85 5.27 0.76
CA ARG A 63 7.60 6.42 1.65
C ARG A 63 7.39 7.75 0.92
N THR A 64 8.09 7.95 -0.19
CA THR A 64 8.06 9.21 -0.97
C THR A 64 7.24 9.10 -2.27
N TYR A 65 6.54 7.98 -2.46
CA TYR A 65 5.81 7.72 -3.69
C TYR A 65 4.38 8.23 -3.60
N THR A 66 3.91 8.83 -4.70
CA THR A 66 2.49 9.08 -4.91
C THR A 66 1.85 7.88 -5.59
N ALA A 67 0.52 7.76 -5.50
CA ALA A 67 -0.23 6.72 -6.23
C ALA A 67 0.10 6.73 -7.73
N THR A 68 0.22 7.91 -8.35
CA THR A 68 0.61 8.07 -9.75
C THR A 68 2.01 7.53 -10.02
N ARG A 69 2.97 7.77 -9.12
CA ARG A 69 4.34 7.25 -9.28
C ARG A 69 4.38 5.72 -9.16
N VAL A 70 3.65 5.15 -8.19
CA VAL A 70 3.52 3.69 -8.03
C VAL A 70 2.92 3.09 -9.31
N MET A 71 1.82 3.65 -9.80
CA MET A 71 1.16 3.22 -11.03
C MET A 71 2.12 3.27 -12.23
N ASN A 72 2.77 4.41 -12.46
CA ASN A 72 3.71 4.58 -13.58
C ASN A 72 4.86 3.58 -13.53
N GLN A 73 5.38 3.26 -12.34
CA GLN A 73 6.43 2.27 -12.15
C GLN A 73 5.91 0.85 -12.41
N SER A 74 4.74 0.49 -11.87
CA SER A 74 4.10 -0.80 -12.12
C SER A 74 3.78 -1.02 -13.60
N HIS A 75 3.42 0.04 -14.33
CA HIS A 75 3.19 -0.03 -15.78
C HIS A 75 4.46 -0.32 -16.60
N GLN A 76 5.66 -0.22 -16.00
CA GLN A 76 6.91 -0.64 -16.63
C GLN A 76 7.19 -2.14 -16.47
N GLU A 77 6.47 -2.83 -15.57
CA GLU A 77 6.68 -4.24 -15.31
C GLU A 77 6.26 -5.10 -16.50
N THR A 78 6.96 -6.22 -16.69
CA THR A 78 6.65 -7.19 -17.75
C THR A 78 5.19 -7.63 -17.70
N ALA A 79 4.66 -7.84 -16.50
CA ALA A 79 3.30 -8.30 -16.26
C ALA A 79 2.26 -7.35 -16.88
N TYR A 80 2.42 -6.05 -16.66
CA TYR A 80 1.55 -5.04 -17.23
C TYR A 80 1.75 -4.92 -18.74
N ARG A 81 3.00 -4.85 -19.21
CA ARG A 81 3.32 -4.66 -20.64
C ARG A 81 2.90 -5.82 -21.56
N LYS A 82 2.86 -7.05 -21.03
CA LYS A 82 2.48 -8.25 -21.79
C LYS A 82 0.99 -8.59 -21.68
N SER A 83 0.24 -7.93 -20.80
CA SER A 83 -1.21 -8.13 -20.66
C SER A 83 -1.95 -7.09 -21.50
N GLY A 84 -3.04 -7.48 -22.15
CA GLY A 84 -3.91 -6.55 -22.86
C GLY A 84 -4.74 -5.68 -21.90
N ASP A 85 -5.43 -4.68 -22.45
CA ASP A 85 -6.36 -3.87 -21.68
C ASP A 85 -7.45 -4.76 -21.08
N ARG A 86 -7.65 -4.64 -19.76
CA ARG A 86 -8.61 -5.43 -18.94
C ARG A 86 -8.34 -6.93 -18.89
N ASP A 87 -7.19 -7.39 -19.38
CA ASP A 87 -6.78 -8.79 -19.21
C ASP A 87 -6.41 -9.08 -17.75
N VAL A 88 -6.65 -10.32 -17.35
CA VAL A 88 -6.15 -10.82 -16.06
C VAL A 88 -4.64 -11.03 -16.17
N ILE A 89 -3.88 -10.28 -15.38
CA ILE A 89 -2.43 -10.49 -15.25
C ILE A 89 -2.17 -11.88 -14.67
N SER A 90 -1.48 -12.73 -15.43
CA SER A 90 -1.13 -14.07 -14.99
C SER A 90 -0.12 -14.06 -13.84
N TYR A 91 -0.34 -14.91 -12.84
CA TYR A 91 0.62 -15.16 -11.76
C TYR A 91 1.97 -15.70 -12.24
N GLU A 92 2.06 -16.19 -13.47
CA GLU A 92 3.34 -16.61 -14.06
C GLU A 92 4.37 -15.48 -14.09
N HIS A 93 3.92 -14.23 -14.27
CA HIS A 93 4.80 -13.06 -14.23
C HIS A 93 5.41 -12.80 -12.84
N ALA A 94 4.81 -13.33 -11.77
CA ALA A 94 5.37 -13.22 -10.42
C ALA A 94 6.72 -13.94 -10.28
N LYS A 95 7.04 -14.89 -11.18
CA LYS A 95 8.36 -15.56 -11.21
C LYS A 95 9.49 -14.62 -11.65
N GLU A 96 9.16 -13.58 -12.41
CA GLU A 96 10.12 -12.55 -12.85
C GLU A 96 10.29 -11.45 -11.79
N LEU A 97 9.37 -11.35 -10.82
CA LEU A 97 9.48 -10.46 -9.67
C LEU A 97 10.52 -11.02 -8.70
N SER A 98 11.76 -10.56 -8.84
CA SER A 98 12.82 -10.79 -7.84
C SER A 98 13.04 -9.51 -7.05
N LEU A 99 12.73 -9.56 -5.75
CA LEU A 99 13.14 -8.53 -4.80
C LEU A 99 14.39 -9.02 -4.08
N SER A 100 15.54 -8.43 -4.40
CA SER A 100 16.72 -8.58 -3.55
C SER A 100 16.52 -7.71 -2.31
N LEU A 101 16.23 -8.33 -1.17
CA LEU A 101 16.24 -7.62 0.11
C LEU A 101 17.65 -7.05 0.35
N PRO A 102 17.77 -5.78 0.76
CA PRO A 102 19.03 -5.24 1.24
C PRO A 102 19.62 -6.15 2.32
N LYS A 103 20.95 -6.31 2.32
CA LYS A 103 21.66 -7.12 3.33
C LYS A 103 21.54 -6.52 4.72
#